data_AF-A0A7D5MDZ8-F1
#
_entry.id   AF-A0A7D5MDZ8-F1
#
_cell.length_a   1.000
_cell.length_b   1.000
_cell.length_c   1.000
_cell.angle_alpha   90.00
_cell.angle_beta   90.00
_cell.angle_gamma   90.00
#
_symmetry.space_group_name_H-M   'P 1'
#
loop_
_entity.id
_entity.type
_entity.pdbx_description
1 polymer ?
#
loop_
_entity_poly.entity_id
_entity_poly.type
_entity_poly.pdbx_seq_one_letter_code
_entity_poly.pdbx_strand_id
1 'polypeptide(L)'
;MLKEVEANLELIKSGQNFLGILNDIKRRPEDAAKELGISIDEINAIIKGQKPLLQELVDHAVKIWPVNARDFYIIRDDCPTGVKIMTAEESKKSSRIMERAGKPYYEYRDTAMSTTAPFRPEWIMELCYVDDNNPSNPAVQWNNGHFMHQFTYFIGEVNFYYRTQSGEKKVAVMNTGDSMYITPFTSHTFTTRKGAKQNGLILALTYGSKLTGDVQQELSALSVGLGSEFALDFSTKQNALASLLKFHRDVANLSLDELSKRTGLPKSELEDFEAGKKVPSTTDIEKIAQSMNVNVRDLMPNDKTEDKVIVRHRAEGREWYYPESTKAYRFLELASSTTLPYSKAFEVEILESQSKDLDLRAGSHQYLYNVGQTTVSFTWESDGKQYMEKINPDDSAYVKPFVRHNFRGQGKLLILRLGGKITGDSQRELSFVGKENAKRAIAETMQWFDPKGKN
;
A
#
# COMPACT_ATOMS: atom_id res chain seq x y z
N MET A 1 6.21 25.67 -20.29
CA MET A 1 5.56 24.58 -21.06
C MET A 1 5.22 23.34 -20.22
N LEU A 2 6.13 22.43 -19.83
CA LEU A 2 5.78 21.23 -19.01
C LEU A 2 5.14 21.59 -17.65
N LYS A 3 5.76 22.49 -16.87
CA LYS A 3 5.20 22.98 -15.60
C LYS A 3 3.85 23.70 -15.73
N GLU A 4 3.59 24.38 -16.85
CA GLU A 4 2.32 25.06 -17.10
C GLU A 4 1.22 24.09 -17.52
N VAL A 5 1.56 23.06 -18.31
CA VAL A 5 0.66 21.96 -18.67
C VAL A 5 0.30 21.13 -17.43
N GLU A 6 1.27 20.86 -16.56
CA GLU A 6 1.05 20.20 -15.26
C GLU A 6 0.16 21.04 -14.33
N ALA A 7 0.43 22.34 -14.19
CA ALA A 7 -0.39 23.23 -13.38
C ALA A 7 -1.84 23.32 -13.90
N ASN A 8 -2.04 23.30 -15.22
CA ASN A 8 -3.37 23.29 -15.82
C ASN A 8 -4.12 21.96 -15.56
N LEU A 9 -3.44 20.82 -15.66
CA LEU A 9 -4.04 19.51 -15.34
C LEU A 9 -4.41 19.37 -13.86
N GLU A 10 -3.62 19.92 -12.96
CA GLU A 10 -3.91 19.94 -11.52
C GLU A 10 -5.17 20.75 -11.21
N LEU A 11 -5.31 21.94 -11.82
CA LEU A 11 -6.52 22.76 -11.68
C LEU A 11 -7.76 22.08 -12.28
N ILE A 12 -7.64 21.42 -13.44
CA ILE A 12 -8.75 20.66 -14.03
C ILE A 12 -9.19 19.54 -13.08
N LYS A 13 -8.26 18.75 -12.53
CA LYS A 13 -8.58 17.69 -11.56
C LYS A 13 -9.20 18.27 -10.28
N SER A 14 -8.71 19.41 -9.80
CA SER A 14 -9.29 20.10 -8.64
C SER A 14 -10.72 20.56 -8.92
N GLY A 15 -11.00 21.08 -10.11
CA GLY A 15 -12.34 21.48 -10.54
C GLY A 15 -13.29 20.29 -10.68
N GLN A 16 -12.82 19.17 -11.22
CA GLN A 16 -13.58 17.91 -11.30
C GLN A 16 -13.88 17.34 -9.91
N ASN A 17 -12.93 17.40 -8.98
CA ASN A 17 -13.13 17.02 -7.58
C ASN A 17 -14.18 17.91 -6.90
N PHE A 18 -14.09 19.23 -7.07
CA PHE A 18 -15.08 20.17 -6.55
C PHE A 18 -16.47 19.92 -7.13
N LEU A 19 -16.57 19.65 -8.44
CA LEU A 19 -17.84 19.26 -9.08
C LEU A 19 -18.41 17.96 -8.49
N GLY A 20 -17.57 16.96 -8.23
CA GLY A 20 -17.96 15.73 -7.55
C GLY A 20 -18.61 16.00 -6.20
N ILE A 21 -17.95 16.81 -5.36
CA ILE A 21 -18.49 17.23 -4.05
C ILE A 21 -19.87 17.86 -4.23
N LEU A 22 -20.02 18.84 -5.13
CA LEU A 22 -21.30 19.51 -5.38
C LEU A 22 -22.40 18.53 -5.84
N ASN A 23 -22.06 17.59 -6.72
CA ASN A 23 -22.98 16.56 -7.19
C ASN A 23 -23.47 15.65 -6.04
N ASP A 24 -22.60 15.31 -5.11
CA ASP A 24 -22.93 14.43 -3.98
C ASP A 24 -23.91 15.09 -3.01
N ILE A 25 -23.66 16.35 -2.67
CA ILE A 25 -24.55 17.14 -1.79
C ILE A 25 -25.71 17.83 -2.54
N LYS A 26 -25.92 17.50 -3.82
CA LYS A 26 -27.02 18.02 -4.66
C LYS A 26 -27.07 19.55 -4.73
N ARG A 27 -25.91 20.18 -4.96
CA ARG A 27 -25.79 21.63 -5.15
C ARG A 27 -25.47 21.95 -6.60
N ARG A 28 -26.34 22.74 -7.23
CA ARG A 28 -26.06 23.32 -8.56
C ARG A 28 -25.08 24.48 -8.39
N PRO A 29 -24.42 24.94 -9.47
CA PRO A 29 -23.54 26.11 -9.38
C PRO A 29 -24.21 27.35 -8.75
N GLU A 30 -25.49 27.59 -9.04
CA GLU A 30 -26.27 28.68 -8.43
C GLU A 30 -26.52 28.50 -6.93
N ASP A 31 -26.71 27.26 -6.46
CA ASP A 31 -26.93 26.97 -5.04
C ASP A 31 -25.62 27.17 -4.28
N ALA A 32 -24.51 26.65 -4.81
CA ALA A 32 -23.17 26.81 -4.25
C ALA A 32 -22.75 28.29 -4.20
N ALA A 33 -22.99 29.05 -5.27
CA ALA A 33 -22.71 30.48 -5.31
C ALA A 33 -23.46 31.25 -4.21
N LYS A 34 -24.76 30.99 -4.08
CA LYS A 34 -25.62 31.62 -3.07
C LYS A 34 -25.18 31.28 -1.65
N GLU A 35 -24.92 30.00 -1.37
CA GLU A 35 -24.57 29.52 -0.03
C GLU A 35 -23.15 29.96 0.39
N LEU A 36 -22.20 29.94 -0.54
CA LEU A 36 -20.81 30.33 -0.27
C LEU A 36 -20.56 31.85 -0.38
N GLY A 37 -21.55 32.62 -0.84
CA GLY A 37 -21.46 34.08 -0.92
C GLY A 37 -20.53 34.59 -2.03
N ILE A 38 -20.38 33.82 -3.12
CA ILE A 38 -19.54 34.18 -4.28
C ILE A 38 -20.35 34.15 -5.58
N SER A 39 -19.77 34.66 -6.67
CA SER A 39 -20.47 34.69 -7.96
C SER A 39 -20.60 33.29 -8.59
N ILE A 40 -21.67 33.07 -9.35
CA ILE A 40 -21.83 31.83 -10.14
C ILE A 40 -20.72 31.67 -11.19
N ASP A 41 -20.20 32.77 -11.74
CA ASP A 41 -19.09 32.74 -12.68
C ASP A 41 -17.81 32.25 -12.02
N GLU A 42 -17.59 32.59 -10.76
CA GLU A 42 -16.46 32.09 -9.97
C GLU A 42 -16.57 30.60 -9.68
N ILE A 43 -17.75 30.12 -9.26
CA ILE A 43 -18.02 28.69 -9.10
C ILE A 43 -17.73 27.93 -10.41
N ASN A 44 -18.25 28.44 -11.53
CA ASN A 44 -18.05 27.83 -12.84
C ASN A 44 -16.59 27.85 -13.28
N ALA A 45 -15.84 28.92 -12.98
CA ALA A 45 -14.42 29.01 -13.28
C ALA A 45 -13.60 27.99 -12.48
N ILE A 46 -13.96 27.75 -11.21
CA ILE A 46 -13.33 26.71 -10.38
C ILE A 46 -13.63 25.33 -10.94
N ILE A 47 -14.90 25.02 -11.23
CA ILE A 47 -15.32 23.73 -11.81
C ILE A 47 -14.58 23.42 -13.12
N LYS A 48 -14.37 24.43 -13.96
CA LYS A 48 -13.66 24.30 -15.25
C LYS A 48 -12.13 24.24 -15.12
N GLY A 49 -11.58 24.38 -13.92
CA GLY A 49 -10.13 24.46 -13.69
C GLY A 49 -9.50 25.76 -14.19
N GLN A 50 -10.28 26.84 -14.34
CA GLN A 50 -9.82 28.16 -14.78
C GLN A 50 -9.38 29.05 -13.61
N LYS A 51 -9.88 28.75 -12.41
CA LYS A 51 -9.47 29.40 -11.16
C LYS A 51 -9.16 28.33 -10.10
N PRO A 52 -8.17 28.55 -9.23
CA PRO A 52 -7.94 27.70 -8.07
C PRO A 52 -9.08 27.85 -7.06
N LEU A 53 -9.30 26.80 -6.28
CA LEU A 53 -10.15 26.85 -5.09
C LEU A 53 -9.36 27.49 -3.94
N LEU A 54 -9.85 28.59 -3.38
CA LEU A 54 -9.17 29.33 -2.32
C LEU A 54 -9.50 28.76 -0.93
N GLN A 55 -8.55 28.84 0.01
CA GLN A 55 -8.73 28.36 1.39
C GLN A 55 -9.93 29.01 2.09
N GLU A 56 -10.18 30.30 1.87
CA GLU A 56 -11.34 31.00 2.45
C GLU A 56 -12.68 30.37 2.02
N LEU A 57 -12.76 29.90 0.77
CA LEU A 57 -13.95 29.23 0.25
C LEU A 57 -14.10 27.83 0.84
N VAL A 58 -12.98 27.10 1.01
CA VAL A 58 -12.95 25.81 1.72
C VAL A 58 -13.42 25.96 3.16
N ASP A 59 -12.91 26.96 3.88
CA ASP A 59 -13.28 27.25 5.26
C ASP A 59 -14.76 27.61 5.39
N HIS A 60 -15.30 28.33 4.40
CA HIS A 60 -16.73 28.63 4.38
C HIS A 60 -17.55 27.36 4.11
N ALA A 61 -17.16 26.55 3.13
CA ALA A 61 -17.84 25.31 2.77
C ALA A 61 -17.90 24.31 3.94
N VAL A 62 -16.79 24.08 4.64
CA VAL A 62 -16.70 23.18 5.80
C VAL A 62 -17.60 23.63 6.97
N LYS A 63 -17.90 24.93 7.08
CA LYS A 63 -18.81 25.44 8.13
C LYS A 63 -20.28 25.13 7.85
N ILE A 64 -20.68 25.05 6.57
CA ILE A 64 -22.09 24.97 6.17
C ILE A 64 -22.48 23.64 5.54
N TRP A 65 -21.50 22.87 5.07
CA TRP A 65 -21.68 21.56 4.45
C TRP A 65 -20.99 20.47 5.28
N PRO A 66 -21.52 19.23 5.28
CA PRO A 66 -20.92 18.10 6.00
C PRO A 66 -19.73 17.52 5.21
N VAL A 67 -18.72 18.34 4.97
CA VAL A 67 -17.49 18.02 4.23
C VAL A 67 -16.28 18.44 5.05
N ASN A 68 -15.12 17.83 4.81
CA ASN A 68 -13.88 18.15 5.48
C ASN A 68 -12.98 18.98 4.56
N ALA A 69 -12.11 19.81 5.14
CA ALA A 69 -11.16 20.61 4.36
C ALA A 69 -10.31 19.75 3.41
N ARG A 70 -9.93 18.54 3.85
CA ARG A 70 -9.14 17.60 3.06
C ARG A 70 -9.84 17.07 1.81
N ASP A 71 -11.17 17.07 1.77
CA ASP A 71 -11.94 16.58 0.63
C ASP A 71 -11.75 17.48 -0.59
N PHE A 72 -11.35 18.74 -0.38
CA PHE A 72 -11.07 19.71 -1.42
C PHE A 72 -9.64 19.64 -1.98
N TYR A 73 -8.73 18.95 -1.30
CA TYR A 73 -7.31 18.90 -1.66
C TYR A 73 -6.95 17.57 -2.32
N ILE A 74 -6.79 17.61 -3.64
CA ILE A 74 -6.39 16.43 -4.42
C ILE A 74 -4.93 16.05 -4.17
N ILE A 75 -4.60 14.78 -4.43
CA ILE A 75 -3.21 14.32 -4.45
C ILE A 75 -2.52 14.91 -5.68
N ARG A 76 -1.43 15.65 -5.45
CA ARG A 76 -0.57 16.15 -6.52
C ARG A 76 0.06 14.98 -7.28
N ASP A 77 0.15 15.08 -8.60
CA ASP A 77 0.86 14.08 -9.40
C ASP A 77 2.32 14.49 -9.62
N ASP A 78 3.23 13.95 -8.81
CA ASP A 78 4.67 14.16 -8.94
C ASP A 78 5.37 13.11 -9.84
N CYS A 79 4.59 12.33 -10.60
CA CYS A 79 5.07 11.27 -11.48
C CYS A 79 4.32 11.29 -12.84
N PRO A 80 4.29 12.42 -13.57
CA PRO A 80 3.41 12.61 -14.73
C PRO A 80 3.73 11.70 -15.92
N THR A 81 4.96 11.20 -16.02
CA THR A 81 5.39 10.26 -17.08
C THR A 81 5.24 8.80 -16.68
N GLY A 82 4.59 8.50 -15.55
CA GLY A 82 4.36 7.14 -15.06
C GLY A 82 5.54 6.52 -14.29
N VAL A 83 6.74 7.09 -14.40
CA VAL A 83 7.95 6.68 -13.68
C VAL A 83 8.62 7.89 -13.03
N LYS A 84 9.07 7.73 -11.78
CA LYS A 84 9.88 8.73 -11.06
C LYS A 84 11.16 8.08 -10.56
N ILE A 85 12.31 8.59 -11.00
CA ILE A 85 13.63 8.07 -10.64
C ILE A 85 14.24 8.98 -9.57
N MET A 86 14.98 8.39 -8.64
CA MET A 86 15.82 9.08 -7.67
C MET A 86 17.21 8.46 -7.71
N THR A 87 18.19 9.30 -7.98
CA THR A 87 19.59 8.90 -8.14
C THR A 87 20.27 8.64 -6.81
N ALA A 88 21.33 7.82 -6.80
CA ALA A 88 22.15 7.57 -5.62
C ALA A 88 22.70 8.86 -5.00
N GLU A 89 23.05 9.86 -5.82
CA GLU A 89 23.53 11.16 -5.36
C GLU A 89 22.42 11.99 -4.70
N GLU A 90 21.16 11.89 -5.16
CA GLU A 90 20.02 12.50 -4.47
C GLU A 90 19.74 11.81 -3.13
N SER A 91 19.80 10.46 -3.09
CA SER A 91 19.68 9.68 -1.85
C SER A 91 20.79 10.06 -0.85
N LYS A 92 22.02 10.27 -1.32
CA LYS A 92 23.12 10.70 -0.47
C LYS A 92 22.90 12.08 0.14
N LYS A 93 22.24 13.00 -0.57
CA LYS A 93 21.92 14.35 -0.07
C LYS A 93 20.86 14.34 1.05
N SER A 94 20.04 13.29 1.16
CA SER A 94 19.08 13.12 2.27
C SER A 94 19.65 12.39 3.48
N SER A 95 20.97 12.11 3.46
CA SER A 95 21.66 11.40 4.54
C SER A 95 21.49 12.09 5.89
N ARG A 96 21.16 11.28 6.90
CA ARG A 96 21.05 11.71 8.30
C ARG A 96 21.49 10.57 9.21
N ILE A 97 22.45 10.87 10.09
CA ILE A 97 22.90 9.93 11.12
C ILE A 97 22.03 10.10 12.35
N MET A 98 21.46 9.00 12.83
CA MET A 98 20.69 8.97 14.07
C MET A 98 21.47 8.22 15.15
N GLU A 99 21.62 8.87 16.29
CA GLU A 99 22.25 8.28 17.46
C GLU A 99 21.24 7.53 18.32
N ARG A 100 21.69 6.46 18.98
CA ARG A 100 20.97 5.79 20.06
C ARG A 100 21.94 5.53 21.20
N ALA A 101 21.52 5.85 22.43
CA ALA A 101 22.39 5.81 23.61
C ALA A 101 23.73 6.58 23.43
N GLY A 102 23.65 7.76 22.78
CA GLY A 102 24.79 8.67 22.58
C GLY A 102 25.84 8.19 21.58
N LYS A 103 25.49 7.26 20.69
CA LYS A 103 26.39 6.75 19.63
C LYS A 103 25.67 6.69 18.29
N PRO A 104 26.35 6.99 17.17
CA PRO A 104 25.83 6.76 15.82
C PRO A 104 25.36 5.30 15.68
N TYR A 105 24.09 5.11 15.32
CA TYR A 105 23.48 3.79 15.24
C TYR A 105 23.04 3.47 13.80
N TYR A 106 22.43 4.44 13.13
CA TYR A 106 22.02 4.32 11.73
C TYR A 106 22.41 5.55 10.92
N GLU A 107 22.75 5.33 9.66
CA GLU A 107 22.64 6.35 8.61
C GLU A 107 21.40 6.06 7.77
N TYR A 108 20.44 6.98 7.74
CA TYR A 108 19.27 6.89 6.89
C TYR A 108 19.49 7.69 5.61
N ARG A 109 19.01 7.17 4.48
CA ARG A 109 18.87 7.88 3.21
C ARG A 109 17.51 7.57 2.61
N ASP A 110 16.85 8.60 2.12
CA ASP A 110 15.62 8.47 1.36
C ASP A 110 15.93 7.82 0.00
N THR A 111 15.02 7.01 -0.51
CA THR A 111 15.03 6.55 -1.92
C THR A 111 13.73 6.95 -2.62
N ALA A 112 13.51 6.51 -3.86
CA ALA A 112 12.41 6.97 -4.70
C ALA A 112 11.04 6.85 -4.00
N MET A 113 10.41 8.02 -3.79
CA MET A 113 9.05 8.17 -3.27
C MET A 113 8.21 9.03 -4.21
N SER A 114 6.92 8.71 -4.30
CA SER A 114 5.92 9.53 -5.00
C SER A 114 4.77 9.86 -4.08
N THR A 115 4.27 11.09 -4.18
CA THR A 115 3.03 11.53 -3.53
C THR A 115 1.80 10.69 -3.90
N THR A 116 1.86 10.00 -5.03
CA THR A 116 0.80 9.10 -5.53
C THR A 116 0.90 7.65 -5.03
N ALA A 117 1.89 7.34 -4.19
CA ALA A 117 2.20 5.98 -3.75
C ALA A 117 2.41 5.85 -2.23
N PRO A 118 2.11 4.68 -1.64
CA PRO A 118 2.20 4.49 -0.20
C PRO A 118 3.60 4.09 0.30
N PHE A 119 4.64 4.14 -0.54
CA PHE A 119 6.00 3.76 -0.16
C PHE A 119 6.65 4.80 0.77
N ARG A 120 7.39 4.31 1.75
CA ARG A 120 8.38 5.04 2.57
C ARG A 120 9.66 4.19 2.64
N PRO A 121 10.35 4.03 1.49
CA PRO A 121 11.51 3.15 1.40
C PRO A 121 12.77 3.90 1.88
N GLU A 122 13.46 3.28 2.82
CA GLU A 122 14.66 3.85 3.42
C GLU A 122 15.85 2.92 3.14
N TRP A 123 16.94 3.52 2.70
CA TRP A 123 18.26 2.91 2.77
C TRP A 123 18.81 3.18 4.16
N ILE A 124 19.23 2.13 4.88
CA ILE A 124 19.67 2.27 6.28
C ILE A 124 20.95 1.48 6.50
N MET A 125 22.04 2.17 6.82
CA MET A 125 23.31 1.53 7.15
C MET A 125 23.44 1.27 8.66
N GLU A 126 23.82 0.06 9.03
CA GLU A 126 24.02 -0.36 10.42
C GLU A 126 25.41 0.08 10.95
N LEU A 127 25.45 1.19 11.68
CA LEU A 127 26.70 1.74 12.24
C LEU A 127 27.12 1.06 13.55
N CYS A 128 26.19 0.40 14.24
CA CYS A 128 26.45 -0.33 15.47
C CYS A 128 27.00 -1.73 15.18
N TYR A 129 28.20 -2.04 15.71
CA TYR A 129 28.79 -3.38 15.66
C TYR A 129 28.51 -4.17 16.95
N VAL A 130 28.14 -5.44 16.81
CA VAL A 130 27.95 -6.39 17.92
C VAL A 130 28.94 -7.54 17.83
N ASP A 131 29.42 -8.01 18.98
CA ASP A 131 30.39 -9.08 19.12
C ASP A 131 29.78 -10.49 19.20
N ASP A 132 28.46 -10.59 19.38
CA ASP A 132 27.70 -11.84 19.39
C ASP A 132 26.35 -11.72 18.68
N ASN A 133 25.67 -12.86 18.53
CA ASN A 133 24.31 -12.94 18.02
C ASN A 133 23.32 -13.17 19.18
N ASN A 134 23.52 -12.52 20.33
CA ASN A 134 22.61 -12.64 21.48
C ASN A 134 21.46 -11.63 21.33
N PRO A 135 20.19 -12.06 21.32
CA PRO A 135 19.06 -11.14 21.21
C PRO A 135 18.93 -10.16 22.39
N SER A 136 19.61 -10.44 23.51
CA SER A 136 19.67 -9.58 24.69
C SER A 136 20.97 -8.77 24.80
N ASN A 137 21.81 -8.72 23.77
CA ASN A 137 23.04 -7.94 23.78
C ASN A 137 22.75 -6.45 24.13
N PRO A 138 23.40 -5.87 25.16
CA PRO A 138 23.09 -4.53 25.65
C PRO A 138 23.46 -3.40 24.67
N ALA A 139 24.32 -3.66 23.68
CA ALA A 139 24.62 -2.70 22.62
C ALA A 139 23.42 -2.46 21.68
N VAL A 140 22.51 -3.43 21.59
CA VAL A 140 21.36 -3.42 20.68
C VAL A 140 20.28 -2.45 21.15
N GLN A 141 20.02 -1.40 20.36
CA GLN A 141 19.06 -0.35 20.70
C GLN A 141 17.76 -0.53 19.92
N TRP A 142 16.68 -0.86 20.63
CA TRP A 142 15.38 -1.21 20.06
C TRP A 142 14.54 0.03 19.69
N ASN A 143 13.71 -0.07 18.65
CA ASN A 143 12.62 0.90 18.43
C ASN A 143 11.35 0.48 19.18
N ASN A 144 10.30 1.31 19.12
CA ASN A 144 9.00 1.02 19.73
C ASN A 144 8.04 0.25 18.79
N GLY A 145 8.55 -0.26 17.66
CA GLY A 145 7.73 -0.53 16.49
C GLY A 145 7.25 0.76 15.84
N HIS A 146 6.63 0.64 14.66
CA HIS A 146 6.08 1.79 13.93
C HIS A 146 4.88 1.36 13.08
N PHE A 147 4.10 2.33 12.62
CA PHE A 147 2.81 2.08 11.96
C PHE A 147 2.94 1.46 10.56
N MET A 148 4.04 1.70 9.86
CA MET A 148 4.20 1.21 8.50
C MET A 148 4.45 -0.30 8.51
N HIS A 149 3.88 -1.00 7.53
CA HIS A 149 4.35 -2.35 7.21
C HIS A 149 5.80 -2.24 6.75
N GLN A 150 6.60 -3.26 7.01
CA GLN A 150 7.99 -3.25 6.58
C GLN A 150 8.37 -4.56 5.93
N PHE A 151 8.72 -4.47 4.63
CA PHE A 151 9.56 -5.45 3.97
C PHE A 151 11.01 -4.98 4.09
N THR A 152 11.96 -5.90 4.20
CA THR A 152 13.39 -5.55 4.26
C THR A 152 14.23 -6.54 3.50
N TYR A 153 15.17 -6.01 2.71
CA TYR A 153 16.19 -6.78 2.00
C TYR A 153 17.56 -6.48 2.62
N PHE A 154 18.36 -7.53 2.85
CA PHE A 154 19.62 -7.43 3.57
C PHE A 154 20.82 -7.46 2.60
N ILE A 155 21.82 -6.62 2.88
CA ILE A 155 23.09 -6.53 2.16
C ILE A 155 24.23 -6.53 3.19
N GLY A 156 25.11 -7.52 3.12
CA GLY A 156 26.19 -7.70 4.09
C GLY A 156 25.77 -8.49 5.33
N GLU A 157 26.54 -8.34 6.40
CA GLU A 157 26.47 -9.16 7.60
C GLU A 157 25.63 -8.51 8.70
N VAL A 158 24.30 -8.56 8.53
CA VAL A 158 23.33 -7.88 9.39
C VAL A 158 22.70 -8.85 10.38
N ASN A 159 22.57 -8.45 11.64
CA ASN A 159 21.66 -9.09 12.58
C ASN A 159 20.33 -8.34 12.60
N PHE A 160 19.23 -9.07 12.45
CA PHE A 160 17.87 -8.56 12.55
C PHE A 160 17.24 -9.01 13.88
N TYR A 161 17.03 -8.05 14.78
CA TYR A 161 16.40 -8.27 16.08
C TYR A 161 14.92 -7.91 16.03
N TYR A 162 14.07 -8.74 16.62
CA TYR A 162 12.63 -8.47 16.71
C TYR A 162 12.04 -9.04 18.00
N ARG A 163 10.93 -8.45 18.46
CA ARG A 163 10.15 -9.00 19.58
C ARG A 163 9.02 -9.87 19.06
N THR A 164 8.82 -11.04 19.68
CA THR A 164 7.64 -11.87 19.43
C THR A 164 6.41 -11.24 20.07
N GLN A 165 5.23 -11.82 19.80
CA GLN A 165 3.98 -11.40 20.43
C GLN A 165 3.98 -11.56 21.97
N SER A 166 4.77 -12.50 22.51
CA SER A 166 4.95 -12.65 23.97
C SER A 166 5.95 -11.66 24.58
N GLY A 167 6.58 -10.81 23.76
CA GLY A 167 7.60 -9.84 24.19
C GLY A 167 9.03 -10.39 24.24
N GLU A 168 9.22 -11.68 23.93
CA GLU A 168 10.53 -12.33 23.83
C GLU A 168 11.38 -11.68 22.74
N LYS A 169 12.65 -11.40 23.03
CA LYS A 169 13.60 -10.89 22.04
C LYS A 169 14.18 -12.06 21.23
N LYS A 170 14.13 -11.94 19.91
CA LYS A 170 14.77 -12.87 18.96
C LYS A 170 15.73 -12.13 18.04
N VAL A 171 16.63 -12.89 17.43
CA VAL A 171 17.58 -12.40 16.42
C VAL A 171 17.65 -13.40 15.27
N ALA A 172 17.59 -12.88 14.05
CA ALA A 172 17.88 -13.61 12.83
C ALA A 172 19.23 -13.12 12.27
N VAL A 173 20.12 -14.05 11.97
CA VAL A 173 21.45 -13.77 11.42
C VAL A 173 21.31 -13.73 9.90
N MET A 174 21.34 -12.51 9.33
CA MET A 174 21.02 -12.27 7.92
C MET A 174 22.28 -12.03 7.09
N ASN A 175 22.22 -12.39 5.81
CA ASN A 175 23.27 -12.15 4.83
C ASN A 175 22.69 -11.51 3.56
N THR A 176 23.57 -11.12 2.63
CA THR A 176 23.17 -10.56 1.34
C THR A 176 22.17 -11.45 0.60
N GLY A 177 21.01 -10.88 0.26
CA GLY A 177 19.94 -11.58 -0.45
C GLY A 177 18.85 -12.16 0.44
N ASP A 178 19.07 -12.22 1.75
CA ASP A 178 18.02 -12.56 2.69
C ASP A 178 16.98 -11.43 2.74
N SER A 179 15.78 -11.75 3.23
CA SER A 179 14.71 -10.78 3.35
C SER A 179 13.78 -11.10 4.51
N MET A 180 13.00 -10.10 4.93
CA MET A 180 11.95 -10.29 5.92
C MET A 180 10.72 -9.43 5.64
N TYR A 181 9.62 -9.81 6.29
CA TYR A 181 8.47 -8.97 6.54
C TYR A 181 8.21 -8.90 8.05
N ILE A 182 7.84 -7.71 8.54
CA ILE A 182 7.43 -7.49 9.93
C ILE A 182 6.14 -6.68 9.99
N THR A 183 5.20 -7.16 10.81
CA THR A 183 3.89 -6.54 11.04
C THR A 183 4.02 -5.20 11.78
N PRO A 184 3.20 -4.17 11.46
CA PRO A 184 3.17 -2.90 12.17
C PRO A 184 3.21 -3.04 13.70
N PHE A 185 3.88 -2.09 14.34
CA PHE A 185 4.10 -1.98 15.78
C PHE A 185 4.92 -3.09 16.44
N THR A 186 5.41 -4.07 15.69
CA THR A 186 6.37 -5.05 16.23
C THR A 186 7.74 -4.39 16.40
N SER A 187 8.23 -4.32 17.64
CA SER A 187 9.53 -3.73 17.98
C SER A 187 10.69 -4.51 17.35
N HIS A 188 11.64 -3.80 16.74
CA HIS A 188 12.78 -4.37 16.04
C HIS A 188 13.99 -3.42 15.97
N THR A 189 15.15 -3.97 15.61
CA THR A 189 16.37 -3.21 15.28
C THR A 189 17.37 -4.07 14.52
N PHE A 190 18.47 -3.47 14.06
CA PHE A 190 19.50 -4.04 13.22
C PHE A 190 20.88 -3.64 13.71
N THR A 191 21.87 -4.49 13.50
CA THR A 191 23.30 -4.20 13.77
C THR A 191 24.19 -4.91 12.76
N THR A 192 25.43 -4.45 12.65
CA THR A 192 26.48 -5.15 11.90
C THR A 192 27.20 -6.15 12.81
N ARG A 193 27.51 -7.34 12.30
CA ARG A 193 28.33 -8.30 13.05
C ARG A 193 29.80 -7.90 13.08
N LYS A 194 30.46 -8.08 14.22
CA LYS A 194 31.91 -7.88 14.36
C LYS A 194 32.67 -8.82 13.40
N GLY A 195 33.66 -8.27 12.70
CA GLY A 195 34.44 -8.98 11.69
C GLY A 195 33.91 -8.84 10.27
N ALA A 196 32.73 -8.23 10.08
CA ALA A 196 32.24 -7.86 8.75
C ALA A 196 33.23 -6.93 8.03
N LYS A 197 33.38 -7.13 6.71
CA LYS A 197 34.30 -6.33 5.88
C LYS A 197 33.89 -4.86 5.74
N GLN A 198 32.61 -4.58 5.93
CA GLN A 198 31.98 -3.27 5.84
C GLN A 198 30.72 -3.26 6.70
N ASN A 199 30.16 -2.08 6.93
CA ASN A 199 28.88 -1.96 7.60
C ASN A 199 27.81 -2.76 6.86
N GLY A 200 26.95 -3.42 7.63
CA GLY A 200 25.69 -3.95 7.15
C GLY A 200 24.83 -2.83 6.56
N LEU A 201 24.00 -3.22 5.59
CA LEU A 201 23.04 -2.35 4.95
C LEU A 201 21.71 -3.09 4.81
N ILE A 202 20.63 -2.39 5.10
CA ILE A 202 19.29 -2.82 4.72
C ILE A 202 18.60 -1.84 3.78
N LEU A 203 17.77 -2.39 2.90
CA LEU A 203 16.74 -1.64 2.18
C LEU A 203 15.42 -1.88 2.90
N ALA A 204 15.09 -0.99 3.85
CA ALA A 204 13.87 -1.02 4.65
C ALA A 204 12.72 -0.39 3.86
N LEU A 205 12.07 -1.21 3.03
CA LEU A 205 10.98 -0.78 2.17
C LEU A 205 9.67 -0.76 2.98
N THR A 206 9.45 0.30 3.73
CA THR A 206 8.23 0.46 4.53
C THR A 206 7.08 1.02 3.68
N TYR A 207 5.84 0.72 4.06
CA TYR A 207 4.67 1.18 3.31
C TYR A 207 3.37 1.16 4.10
N GLY A 208 2.46 2.03 3.69
CA GLY A 208 1.05 1.98 4.08
C GLY A 208 0.28 0.91 3.30
N SER A 209 -0.72 0.30 3.95
CA SER A 209 -1.72 -0.54 3.30
C SER A 209 -3.11 0.11 3.47
N LYS A 210 -4.09 -0.64 3.95
CA LYS A 210 -5.50 -0.21 4.05
C LYS A 210 -5.82 0.72 5.21
N LEU A 211 -4.92 0.89 6.19
CA LEU A 211 -5.17 1.69 7.39
C LEU A 211 -4.66 3.14 7.32
N THR A 212 -4.07 3.58 6.21
CA THR A 212 -3.52 4.95 6.10
C THR A 212 -4.52 5.92 5.47
N GLY A 213 -4.42 7.21 5.77
CA GLY A 213 -5.27 8.24 5.16
C GLY A 213 -6.71 8.17 5.69
N ASP A 214 -7.70 8.11 4.81
CA ASP A 214 -9.12 8.30 5.17
C ASP A 214 -9.63 7.26 6.15
N VAL A 215 -9.26 5.99 5.97
CA VAL A 215 -9.61 4.91 6.92
C VAL A 215 -9.06 5.20 8.32
N GLN A 216 -7.87 5.80 8.42
CA GLN A 216 -7.31 6.21 9.71
C GLN A 216 -8.11 7.35 10.34
N GLN A 217 -8.52 8.33 9.52
CA GLN A 217 -9.29 9.48 9.98
C GLN A 217 -10.69 9.08 10.43
N GLU A 218 -11.34 8.18 9.70
CA GLU A 218 -12.64 7.62 10.06
C GLU A 218 -12.57 6.88 11.41
N LEU A 219 -11.59 6.00 11.60
CA LEU A 219 -11.37 5.34 12.89
C LEU A 219 -11.00 6.34 14.00
N SER A 220 -10.22 7.38 13.69
CA SER A 220 -9.80 8.40 14.65
C SER A 220 -10.94 9.32 15.08
N ALA A 221 -12.02 9.43 14.31
CA ALA A 221 -13.21 10.18 14.67
C ALA A 221 -14.10 9.42 15.67
N LEU A 222 -13.88 8.10 15.82
CA LEU A 222 -14.51 7.28 16.86
C LEU A 222 -13.79 7.43 18.20
N SER A 223 -14.50 7.15 19.29
CA SER A 223 -13.81 6.92 20.57
C SER A 223 -12.95 5.67 20.48
N VAL A 224 -11.86 5.61 21.26
CA VAL A 224 -10.95 4.44 21.28
C VAL A 224 -11.71 3.15 21.56
N GLY A 225 -12.70 3.19 22.46
CA GLY A 225 -13.56 2.05 22.76
C GLY A 225 -14.31 1.54 21.52
N LEU A 226 -15.02 2.43 20.82
CA LEU A 226 -15.78 2.08 19.62
C LEU A 226 -14.88 1.61 18.46
N GLY A 227 -13.77 2.31 18.23
CA GLY A 227 -12.83 1.95 17.15
C GLY A 227 -12.16 0.60 17.39
N SER A 228 -11.95 0.21 18.65
CA SER A 228 -11.31 -1.07 18.99
C SER A 228 -12.20 -2.28 18.70
N GLU A 229 -13.52 -2.13 18.67
CA GLU A 229 -14.45 -3.23 18.34
C GLU A 229 -14.31 -3.73 16.88
N PHE A 230 -13.71 -2.94 15.98
CA PHE A 230 -13.38 -3.39 14.62
C PHE A 230 -12.17 -4.34 14.57
N ALA A 231 -11.40 -4.47 15.66
CA ALA A 231 -10.27 -5.40 15.74
C ALA A 231 -10.75 -6.82 16.09
N LEU A 232 -11.23 -7.54 15.07
CA LEU A 232 -11.69 -8.93 15.20
C LEU A 232 -10.56 -9.88 15.66
N ASP A 233 -10.94 -10.98 16.34
CA ASP A 233 -9.97 -11.98 16.80
C ASP A 233 -9.50 -12.89 15.66
N PHE A 234 -8.37 -12.52 15.05
CA PHE A 234 -7.72 -13.29 14.00
C PHE A 234 -6.51 -14.09 14.52
N SER A 235 -6.48 -14.42 15.81
CA SER A 235 -5.39 -15.20 16.43
C SER A 235 -5.26 -16.61 15.86
N THR A 236 -6.37 -17.22 15.43
CA THR A 236 -6.42 -18.50 14.73
C THR A 236 -7.39 -18.43 13.55
N LYS A 237 -7.32 -19.38 12.61
CA LYS A 237 -8.27 -19.46 11.49
C LYS A 237 -9.70 -19.67 11.96
N GLN A 238 -9.89 -20.50 12.99
CA GLN A 238 -11.20 -20.80 13.59
C GLN A 238 -11.79 -19.56 14.26
N ASN A 239 -11.00 -18.83 15.05
CA ASN A 239 -11.47 -17.60 15.70
C ASN A 239 -11.78 -16.50 14.68
N ALA A 240 -10.99 -16.41 13.59
CA ALA A 240 -11.25 -15.46 12.52
C ALA A 240 -12.60 -15.73 11.83
N LEU A 241 -12.88 -16.99 11.49
CA LEU A 241 -14.17 -17.40 10.91
C LEU A 241 -15.32 -17.10 11.88
N ALA A 242 -15.18 -17.50 13.15
CA ALA A 242 -16.19 -17.24 14.19
C ALA A 242 -16.48 -15.73 14.36
N SER A 243 -15.43 -14.91 14.38
CA SER A 243 -15.54 -13.46 14.49
C SER A 243 -16.26 -12.84 13.28
N LEU A 244 -15.94 -13.30 12.06
CA LEU A 244 -16.61 -12.84 10.83
C LEU A 244 -18.08 -13.25 10.79
N LEU A 245 -18.41 -14.49 11.16
CA LEU A 245 -19.79 -14.99 11.24
C LEU A 245 -20.62 -14.13 12.21
N LYS A 246 -20.10 -13.92 13.42
CA LYS A 246 -20.77 -13.11 14.44
C LYS A 246 -20.93 -11.66 13.97
N PHE A 247 -19.87 -11.05 13.46
CA PHE A 247 -19.90 -9.67 12.95
C PHE A 247 -20.99 -9.49 11.90
N HIS A 248 -21.05 -10.36 10.89
CA HIS A 248 -22.07 -10.26 9.84
C HIS A 248 -23.47 -10.61 10.34
N ARG A 249 -23.64 -11.54 11.28
CA ARG A 249 -24.93 -11.81 11.93
C ARG A 249 -25.46 -10.57 12.65
N ASP A 250 -24.59 -9.92 13.43
CA ASP A 250 -24.92 -8.74 14.21
C ASP A 250 -25.26 -7.55 13.29
N VAL A 251 -24.49 -7.35 12.20
CA VAL A 251 -24.81 -6.36 11.16
C VAL A 251 -26.17 -6.62 10.50
N ALA A 252 -26.54 -7.89 10.29
CA ALA A 252 -27.84 -8.27 9.75
C ALA A 252 -28.99 -8.24 10.80
N ASN A 253 -28.69 -7.92 12.07
CA ASN A 253 -29.64 -7.93 13.19
C ASN A 253 -30.39 -9.27 13.36
N LEU A 254 -29.75 -10.39 13.04
CA LEU A 254 -30.36 -11.71 13.18
C LEU A 254 -30.06 -12.31 14.55
N SER A 255 -31.09 -12.78 15.26
CA SER A 255 -30.88 -13.68 16.38
C SER A 255 -30.41 -15.06 15.89
N LEU A 256 -29.79 -15.84 16.77
CA LEU A 256 -29.44 -17.23 16.43
C LEU A 256 -30.67 -18.09 16.14
N ASP A 257 -31.81 -17.81 16.78
CA ASP A 257 -33.09 -18.47 16.48
C ASP A 257 -33.58 -18.17 15.06
N GLU A 258 -33.44 -16.91 14.62
CA GLU A 258 -33.81 -16.52 13.27
C GLU A 258 -32.85 -17.09 12.23
N LEU A 259 -31.54 -17.05 12.49
CA LEU A 259 -30.54 -17.64 11.62
C LEU A 259 -30.74 -19.16 11.49
N SER A 260 -31.08 -19.84 12.58
CA SER A 260 -31.43 -21.27 12.60
C SER A 260 -32.61 -21.58 11.69
N LYS A 261 -33.68 -20.78 11.75
CA LYS A 261 -34.85 -20.94 10.86
C LYS A 261 -34.50 -20.77 9.38
N ARG A 262 -33.70 -19.76 9.03
CA ARG A 262 -33.32 -19.47 7.64
C ARG A 262 -32.41 -20.53 7.03
N THR A 263 -31.45 -21.01 7.83
CA THR A 263 -30.44 -21.97 7.38
C THR A 263 -30.93 -23.42 7.47
N GLY A 264 -31.91 -23.69 8.34
CA GLY A 264 -32.29 -25.05 8.74
C GLY A 264 -31.27 -25.73 9.66
N LEU A 265 -30.25 -25.00 10.15
CA LEU A 265 -29.23 -25.52 11.05
C LEU A 265 -29.70 -25.41 12.51
N PRO A 266 -29.40 -26.39 13.38
CA PRO A 266 -29.69 -26.29 14.80
C PRO A 266 -29.02 -25.06 15.42
N LYS A 267 -29.73 -24.34 16.30
CA LYS A 267 -29.18 -23.20 17.04
C LYS A 267 -27.87 -23.52 17.76
N SER A 268 -27.80 -24.68 18.40
CA SER A 268 -26.58 -25.13 19.12
C SER A 268 -25.37 -25.26 18.20
N GLU A 269 -25.58 -25.62 16.93
CA GLU A 269 -24.50 -25.71 15.95
C GLU A 269 -24.01 -24.32 15.52
N LEU A 270 -24.92 -23.36 15.37
CA LEU A 270 -24.58 -21.96 15.11
C LEU A 270 -23.82 -21.33 16.30
N GLU A 271 -24.20 -21.66 17.54
CA GLU A 271 -23.49 -21.25 18.75
C GLU A 271 -22.06 -21.79 18.76
N ASP A 272 -21.85 -23.05 18.37
CA ASP A 272 -20.52 -23.65 18.27
C ASP A 272 -19.67 -23.02 17.15
N PHE A 273 -20.28 -22.58 16.04
CA PHE A 273 -19.59 -21.84 14.98
C PHE A 273 -19.14 -20.45 15.45
N GLU A 274 -20.02 -19.66 16.08
CA GLU A 274 -19.67 -18.32 16.60
C GLU A 274 -18.74 -18.37 17.83
N ALA A 275 -18.65 -19.52 18.51
CA ALA A 275 -17.69 -19.76 19.58
C ALA A 275 -16.34 -20.33 19.07
N GLY A 276 -16.17 -20.55 17.76
CA GLY A 276 -14.96 -21.12 17.17
C GLY A 276 -14.69 -22.58 17.54
N LYS A 277 -15.69 -23.29 18.09
CA LYS A 277 -15.57 -24.70 18.51
C LYS A 277 -15.71 -25.67 17.35
N LYS A 278 -16.46 -25.27 16.32
CA LYS A 278 -16.73 -26.06 15.12
C LYS A 278 -16.58 -25.18 13.87
N VAL A 279 -16.19 -25.80 12.77
CA VAL A 279 -16.10 -25.13 11.46
C VAL A 279 -17.29 -25.61 10.60
N PRO A 280 -18.10 -24.71 10.02
CA PRO A 280 -19.17 -25.08 9.11
C PRO A 280 -18.64 -25.80 7.86
N SER A 281 -19.43 -26.71 7.29
CA SER A 281 -19.14 -27.27 5.97
C SER A 281 -19.29 -26.20 4.88
N THR A 282 -18.79 -26.47 3.67
CA THR A 282 -18.98 -25.57 2.51
C THR A 282 -20.48 -25.30 2.24
N THR A 283 -21.31 -26.34 2.33
CA THR A 283 -22.75 -26.20 2.13
C THR A 283 -23.39 -25.35 3.24
N ASP A 284 -22.92 -25.47 4.48
CA ASP A 284 -23.48 -24.72 5.60
C ASP A 284 -23.05 -23.25 5.56
N ILE A 285 -21.80 -22.94 5.20
CA ILE A 285 -21.36 -21.55 5.04
C ILE A 285 -22.07 -20.85 3.88
N GLU A 286 -22.40 -21.56 2.80
CA GLU A 286 -23.24 -21.05 1.70
C GLU A 286 -24.64 -20.66 2.19
N LYS A 287 -25.30 -21.54 2.96
CA LYS A 287 -26.61 -21.25 3.56
C LYS A 287 -26.55 -20.05 4.51
N ILE A 288 -25.50 -19.98 5.34
CA ILE A 288 -25.32 -18.88 6.29
C ILE A 288 -25.12 -17.55 5.55
N ALA A 289 -24.23 -17.51 4.55
CA ALA A 289 -23.98 -16.33 3.73
C ALA A 289 -25.27 -15.83 3.06
N GLN A 290 -26.03 -16.75 2.44
CA GLN A 290 -27.32 -16.42 1.83
C GLN A 290 -28.32 -15.85 2.85
N SER A 291 -28.38 -16.44 4.05
CA SER A 291 -29.31 -16.02 5.11
C SER A 291 -28.99 -14.62 5.67
N MET A 292 -27.72 -14.20 5.59
CA MET A 292 -27.20 -12.89 6.00
C MET A 292 -27.09 -11.90 4.84
N ASN A 293 -27.46 -12.30 3.61
CA ASN A 293 -27.33 -11.48 2.39
C ASN A 293 -25.89 -11.02 2.09
N VAL A 294 -24.91 -11.87 2.36
CA VAL A 294 -23.48 -11.64 2.04
C VAL A 294 -22.94 -12.73 1.12
N ASN A 295 -21.75 -12.53 0.56
CA ASN A 295 -21.08 -13.59 -0.20
C ASN A 295 -20.32 -14.50 0.77
N VAL A 296 -20.12 -15.77 0.39
CA VAL A 296 -19.25 -16.70 1.14
C VAL A 296 -17.87 -16.09 1.38
N ARG A 297 -17.31 -15.36 0.39
CA ARG A 297 -16.04 -14.65 0.50
C ARG A 297 -15.97 -13.73 1.73
N ASP A 298 -17.06 -13.06 2.05
CA ASP A 298 -17.09 -12.05 3.12
C ASP A 298 -17.11 -12.72 4.51
N LEU A 299 -17.49 -14.00 4.57
CA LEU A 299 -17.40 -14.84 5.78
C LEU A 299 -16.08 -15.60 5.90
N MET A 300 -15.30 -15.72 4.82
CA MET A 300 -14.10 -16.54 4.79
C MET A 300 -12.88 -15.77 5.29
N PRO A 301 -12.17 -16.25 6.33
CA PRO A 301 -10.86 -15.72 6.68
C PRO A 301 -9.80 -16.16 5.67
N ASN A 302 -8.58 -15.65 5.82
CA ASN A 302 -7.43 -16.15 5.08
C ASN A 302 -7.21 -17.65 5.31
N ASP A 303 -6.58 -18.33 4.33
CA ASP A 303 -6.39 -19.78 4.37
C ASP A 303 -5.52 -20.26 5.55
N LYS A 304 -4.61 -19.41 6.02
CA LYS A 304 -3.72 -19.64 7.16
C LYS A 304 -3.49 -18.35 7.97
N THR A 305 -3.20 -18.52 9.25
CA THR A 305 -2.64 -17.47 10.10
C THR A 305 -1.13 -17.41 9.88
N GLU A 306 -0.60 -16.23 9.58
CA GLU A 306 0.83 -16.00 9.38
C GLU A 306 1.49 -15.49 10.66
N ASP A 307 2.76 -15.82 10.86
CA ASP A 307 3.56 -15.20 11.91
C ASP A 307 3.69 -13.68 11.69
N LYS A 308 3.80 -12.94 12.80
CA LYS A 308 3.96 -11.47 12.76
C LYS A 308 5.28 -11.03 12.14
N VAL A 309 6.28 -11.92 12.16
CA VAL A 309 7.60 -11.73 11.55
C VAL A 309 7.86 -12.94 10.66
N ILE A 310 8.15 -12.68 9.39
CA ILE A 310 8.49 -13.70 8.41
C ILE A 310 9.93 -13.45 7.97
N VAL A 311 10.82 -14.38 8.27
CA VAL A 311 12.20 -14.37 7.80
C VAL A 311 12.29 -15.34 6.62
N ARG A 312 12.97 -14.95 5.55
CA ARG A 312 13.27 -15.81 4.42
C ARG A 312 14.73 -15.64 4.03
N HIS A 313 15.50 -16.70 4.15
CA HIS A 313 16.87 -16.73 3.65
C HIS A 313 16.87 -16.86 2.12
N ARG A 314 17.88 -16.30 1.46
CA ARG A 314 17.98 -16.29 0.00
C ARG A 314 17.81 -17.69 -0.62
N ALA A 315 18.42 -18.69 0.01
CA ALA A 315 18.41 -20.09 -0.44
C ALA A 315 17.03 -20.76 -0.38
N GLU A 316 16.08 -20.19 0.36
CA GLU A 316 14.71 -20.70 0.48
C GLU A 316 13.77 -20.10 -0.59
N GLY A 317 14.22 -19.06 -1.29
CA GLY A 317 13.44 -18.38 -2.31
C GLY A 317 13.29 -19.24 -3.57
N ARG A 318 12.09 -19.22 -4.14
CA ARG A 318 11.80 -19.90 -5.41
C ARG A 318 12.28 -19.04 -6.57
N GLU A 319 12.92 -19.66 -7.55
CA GLU A 319 13.42 -18.99 -8.74
C GLU A 319 12.66 -19.44 -10.00
N TRP A 320 12.44 -18.52 -10.94
CA TRP A 320 11.94 -18.83 -12.28
C TRP A 320 12.43 -17.82 -13.32
N TYR A 321 12.41 -18.22 -14.58
CA TYR A 321 12.69 -17.33 -15.70
C TYR A 321 11.42 -16.68 -16.22
N TYR A 322 11.52 -15.43 -16.66
CA TYR A 322 10.40 -14.68 -17.21
C TYR A 322 10.86 -13.71 -18.32
N PRO A 323 10.05 -13.47 -19.37
CA PRO A 323 8.98 -14.35 -19.84
C PRO A 323 9.52 -15.75 -20.18
N GLU A 324 8.65 -16.75 -20.29
CA GLU A 324 9.07 -18.14 -20.57
C GLU A 324 9.81 -18.29 -21.91
N SER A 325 9.43 -17.49 -22.91
CA SER A 325 9.97 -17.54 -24.27
C SER A 325 11.38 -16.95 -24.37
N THR A 326 11.58 -15.73 -23.86
CA THR A 326 12.86 -15.01 -23.99
C THR A 326 13.77 -15.19 -22.78
N LYS A 327 13.21 -15.57 -21.62
CA LYS A 327 13.92 -15.70 -20.35
C LYS A 327 14.74 -14.45 -20.00
N ALA A 328 14.19 -13.28 -20.34
CA ALA A 328 14.85 -11.99 -20.18
C ALA A 328 15.26 -11.67 -18.73
N TYR A 329 14.60 -12.30 -17.76
CA TYR A 329 14.81 -12.12 -16.34
C TYR A 329 14.87 -13.46 -15.63
N ARG A 330 15.62 -13.52 -14.53
CA ARG A 330 15.48 -14.53 -13.48
C ARG A 330 14.94 -13.86 -12.22
N PHE A 331 13.74 -14.25 -11.81
CA PHE A 331 13.09 -13.78 -10.59
C PHE A 331 13.42 -14.73 -9.44
N LEU A 332 13.73 -14.16 -8.28
CA LEU A 332 13.82 -14.84 -6.99
C LEU A 332 12.72 -14.26 -6.08
N GLU A 333 11.83 -15.12 -5.59
CA GLU A 333 10.77 -14.72 -4.65
C GLU A 333 11.34 -14.46 -3.25
N LEU A 334 11.16 -13.24 -2.75
CA LEU A 334 11.60 -12.81 -1.42
C LEU A 334 10.50 -13.02 -0.36
N ALA A 335 10.73 -12.58 0.87
CA ALA A 335 9.77 -12.69 1.97
C ALA A 335 8.41 -12.08 1.60
N SER A 336 7.32 -12.78 1.95
CA SER A 336 5.95 -12.33 1.72
C SER A 336 5.00 -12.92 2.77
N SER A 337 3.83 -12.30 2.93
CA SER A 337 2.76 -12.75 3.85
C SER A 337 1.44 -12.81 3.11
N THR A 338 0.64 -13.87 3.31
CA THR A 338 -0.72 -13.92 2.77
C THR A 338 -1.66 -12.90 3.42
N THR A 339 -1.29 -12.32 4.56
CA THR A 339 -2.01 -11.17 5.16
C THR A 339 -1.95 -9.91 4.28
N LEU A 340 -0.97 -9.83 3.37
CA LEU A 340 -0.79 -8.76 2.41
C LEU A 340 -0.70 -9.36 1.00
N PRO A 341 -1.81 -9.90 0.46
CA PRO A 341 -1.78 -10.68 -0.78
C PRO A 341 -1.36 -9.87 -2.01
N TYR A 342 -1.40 -8.54 -1.93
CA TYR A 342 -0.95 -7.63 -3.00
C TYR A 342 0.47 -7.09 -2.80
N SER A 343 1.15 -7.50 -1.72
CA SER A 343 2.57 -7.24 -1.51
C SER A 343 3.39 -8.37 -2.13
N LYS A 344 4.29 -8.03 -3.05
CA LYS A 344 5.14 -8.99 -3.78
C LYS A 344 6.55 -8.44 -3.90
N ALA A 345 7.53 -9.14 -3.35
CA ALA A 345 8.92 -8.74 -3.36
C ALA A 345 9.78 -9.71 -4.16
N PHE A 346 10.68 -9.18 -4.98
CA PHE A 346 11.53 -9.95 -5.88
C PHE A 346 12.95 -9.40 -5.92
N GLU A 347 13.94 -10.28 -5.92
CA GLU A 347 15.25 -10.00 -6.52
C GLU A 347 15.15 -10.41 -7.99
N VAL A 348 15.50 -9.52 -8.90
CA VAL A 348 15.37 -9.74 -10.35
C VAL A 348 16.73 -9.56 -11.00
N GLU A 349 17.28 -10.65 -11.53
CA GLU A 349 18.44 -10.62 -12.39
C GLU A 349 18.00 -10.40 -13.84
N ILE A 350 18.68 -9.49 -14.53
CA ILE A 350 18.41 -9.13 -15.93
C ILE A 350 19.43 -9.84 -16.81
N LEU A 351 18.92 -10.59 -17.79
CA LEU A 351 19.70 -11.49 -18.65
C LEU A 351 19.64 -11.07 -20.13
N GLU A 352 18.68 -10.23 -20.51
CA GLU A 352 18.47 -9.73 -21.87
C GLU A 352 18.98 -8.30 -22.05
N SER A 353 19.60 -8.01 -23.20
CA SER A 353 20.23 -6.72 -23.50
C SER A 353 19.72 -6.01 -24.75
N GLN A 354 19.10 -6.71 -25.70
CA GLN A 354 18.84 -6.18 -27.04
C GLN A 354 17.34 -6.00 -27.37
N SER A 355 16.46 -6.84 -26.84
CA SER A 355 15.02 -6.76 -27.16
C SER A 355 14.44 -5.39 -26.79
N LYS A 356 13.53 -4.88 -27.63
CA LYS A 356 12.78 -3.63 -27.37
C LYS A 356 11.40 -3.88 -26.73
N ASP A 357 11.04 -5.14 -26.52
CA ASP A 357 9.69 -5.51 -26.06
C ASP A 357 9.46 -5.04 -24.63
N LEU A 358 8.35 -4.32 -24.39
CA LEU A 358 7.90 -3.96 -23.05
C LEU A 358 7.17 -5.16 -22.43
N ASP A 359 7.97 -6.07 -21.86
CA ASP A 359 7.61 -7.41 -21.41
C ASP A 359 7.16 -7.48 -19.94
N LEU A 360 7.23 -6.36 -19.20
CA LEU A 360 6.72 -6.25 -17.83
C LEU A 360 5.51 -5.32 -17.75
N ARG A 361 4.46 -5.77 -17.07
CA ARG A 361 3.27 -4.98 -16.73
C ARG A 361 2.59 -5.55 -15.50
N ALA A 362 2.32 -4.72 -14.49
CA ALA A 362 1.64 -5.14 -13.26
C ALA A 362 0.64 -4.08 -12.79
N GLY A 363 -0.54 -4.50 -12.33
CA GLY A 363 -1.59 -3.61 -11.80
C GLY A 363 -1.33 -3.09 -10.38
N SER A 364 -0.08 -2.93 -10.00
CA SER A 364 0.36 -2.54 -8.65
C SER A 364 1.38 -1.42 -8.72
N HIS A 365 1.47 -0.64 -7.64
CA HIS A 365 2.57 0.31 -7.44
C HIS A 365 3.87 -0.48 -7.35
N GLN A 366 4.95 0.00 -7.96
CA GLN A 366 6.22 -0.72 -7.93
C GLN A 366 7.32 0.23 -7.47
N TYR A 367 8.11 -0.24 -6.52
CA TYR A 367 9.38 0.35 -6.13
C TYR A 367 10.50 -0.53 -6.68
N LEU A 368 11.55 0.12 -7.18
CA LEU A 368 12.72 -0.49 -7.78
C LEU A 368 13.97 0.08 -7.10
N TYR A 369 14.98 -0.74 -6.90
CA TYR A 369 16.32 -0.31 -6.48
C TYR A 369 17.38 -1.16 -7.19
N ASN A 370 18.40 -0.54 -7.77
CA ASN A 370 19.50 -1.29 -8.37
C ASN A 370 20.50 -1.74 -7.31
N VAL A 371 20.36 -2.99 -6.88
CA VAL A 371 21.25 -3.66 -5.92
C VAL A 371 22.48 -4.29 -6.60
N GLY A 372 22.54 -4.24 -7.93
CA GLY A 372 23.66 -4.71 -8.73
C GLY A 372 24.83 -3.73 -8.76
N GLN A 373 25.89 -4.12 -9.45
CA GLN A 373 27.11 -3.30 -9.64
C GLN A 373 27.19 -2.69 -11.05
N THR A 374 26.13 -2.83 -11.84
CA THR A 374 26.07 -2.46 -13.25
C THR A 374 24.84 -1.61 -13.53
N THR A 375 24.98 -0.67 -14.46
CA THR A 375 23.87 0.15 -14.93
C THR A 375 22.92 -0.67 -15.79
N VAL A 376 21.63 -0.47 -15.57
CA VAL A 376 20.53 -1.11 -16.30
C VAL A 376 19.80 -0.06 -17.15
N SER A 377 19.43 -0.41 -18.38
CA SER A 377 18.52 0.40 -19.19
C SER A 377 17.07 0.14 -18.77
N PHE A 378 16.30 1.19 -18.55
CA PHE A 378 14.90 1.14 -18.16
C PHE A 378 14.05 1.87 -19.20
N THR A 379 13.20 1.11 -19.91
CA THR A 379 12.34 1.66 -20.96
C THR A 379 10.87 1.47 -20.57
N TRP A 380 10.04 2.50 -20.75
CA TRP A 380 8.61 2.42 -20.46
C TRP A 380 7.76 3.23 -21.43
N GLU A 381 6.46 2.98 -21.43
CA GLU A 381 5.47 3.72 -22.21
C GLU A 381 4.49 4.44 -21.29
N SER A 382 4.23 5.73 -21.56
CA SER A 382 3.19 6.53 -20.92
C SER A 382 2.53 7.44 -21.95
N ASP A 383 1.19 7.45 -21.98
CA ASP A 383 0.38 8.28 -22.89
C ASP A 383 0.81 8.21 -24.37
N GLY A 384 1.12 6.99 -24.84
CA GLY A 384 1.56 6.74 -26.22
C GLY A 384 2.98 7.21 -26.54
N LYS A 385 3.74 7.68 -25.54
CA LYS A 385 5.15 8.05 -25.68
C LYS A 385 6.04 7.03 -24.99
N GLN A 386 7.15 6.71 -25.64
CA GLN A 386 8.17 5.85 -25.08
C GLN A 386 9.27 6.70 -24.44
N TYR A 387 9.71 6.29 -23.25
CA TYR A 387 10.77 6.91 -22.49
C TYR A 387 11.85 5.86 -22.21
N MET A 388 13.09 6.30 -22.07
CA MET A 388 14.22 5.44 -21.76
C MET A 388 15.19 6.19 -20.86
N GLU A 389 15.57 5.57 -19.75
CA GLU A 389 16.52 6.11 -18.79
C GLU A 389 17.50 5.01 -18.36
N LYS A 390 18.58 5.43 -17.70
CA LYS A 390 19.55 4.52 -17.08
C LYS A 390 19.35 4.49 -15.57
N ILE A 391 19.39 3.30 -14.99
CA ILE A 391 19.36 3.07 -13.55
C ILE A 391 20.75 2.56 -13.15
N ASN A 392 21.57 3.42 -12.57
CA ASN A 392 22.89 3.07 -12.07
C ASN A 392 22.79 2.30 -10.75
N PRO A 393 23.88 1.67 -10.28
CA PRO A 393 23.93 1.13 -8.92
C PRO A 393 23.47 2.16 -7.89
N ASP A 394 22.67 1.71 -6.93
CA ASP A 394 22.05 2.53 -5.87
C ASP A 394 21.01 3.58 -6.32
N ASP A 395 20.71 3.67 -7.62
CA ASP A 395 19.54 4.41 -8.09
C ASP A 395 18.26 3.62 -7.76
N SER A 396 17.17 4.37 -7.58
CA SER A 396 15.85 3.83 -7.26
C SER A 396 14.78 4.46 -8.13
N ALA A 397 13.64 3.79 -8.26
CA ALA A 397 12.53 4.31 -9.05
C ALA A 397 11.17 3.85 -8.53
N TYR A 398 10.17 4.71 -8.70
CA TYR A 398 8.76 4.38 -8.57
C TYR A 398 8.13 4.23 -9.96
N VAL A 399 7.26 3.22 -10.12
CA VAL A 399 6.48 2.96 -11.32
C VAL A 399 4.99 2.90 -10.97
N LYS A 400 4.16 3.66 -11.70
CA LYS A 400 2.71 3.62 -11.55
C LYS A 400 2.12 2.25 -11.96
N PRO A 401 0.97 1.86 -11.39
CA PRO A 401 0.24 0.68 -11.83
C PRO A 401 -0.01 0.66 -13.35
N PHE A 402 0.07 -0.54 -13.93
CA PHE A 402 -0.16 -0.86 -15.34
C PHE A 402 0.78 -0.24 -16.39
N VAL A 403 1.78 0.54 -15.99
CA VAL A 403 2.83 1.02 -16.91
C VAL A 403 3.57 -0.17 -17.51
N ARG A 404 3.57 -0.24 -18.84
CA ARG A 404 4.34 -1.23 -19.60
C ARG A 404 5.78 -0.80 -19.64
N HIS A 405 6.68 -1.70 -19.32
CA HIS A 405 8.10 -1.40 -19.25
C HIS A 405 8.96 -2.64 -19.47
N ASN A 406 10.28 -2.44 -19.56
CA ASN A 406 11.28 -3.49 -19.52
C ASN A 406 12.57 -3.01 -18.84
N PHE A 407 13.43 -3.95 -18.52
CA PHE A 407 14.81 -3.68 -18.17
C PHE A 407 15.74 -4.43 -19.12
N ARG A 408 16.84 -3.79 -19.52
CA ARG A 408 17.83 -4.37 -20.44
C ARG A 408 19.26 -4.13 -19.97
N GLY A 409 20.12 -5.09 -20.27
CA GLY A 409 21.53 -5.11 -19.91
C GLY A 409 21.88 -6.37 -19.13
N GLN A 410 22.85 -6.25 -18.23
CA GLN A 410 23.15 -7.26 -17.21
C GLN A 410 23.16 -6.55 -15.88
N GLY A 411 22.40 -7.03 -14.90
CA GLY A 411 22.27 -6.37 -13.60
C GLY A 411 21.26 -7.03 -12.69
N LYS A 412 21.09 -6.46 -11.50
CA LYS A 412 20.20 -7.00 -10.47
C LYS A 412 19.39 -5.88 -9.83
N LEU A 413 18.07 -6.05 -9.81
CA LEU A 413 17.14 -5.10 -9.21
C LEU A 413 16.42 -5.74 -8.03
N LEU A 414 16.21 -4.98 -6.97
CA LEU A 414 15.20 -5.27 -5.96
C LEU A 414 13.88 -4.61 -6.39
N ILE A 415 12.80 -5.39 -6.41
CA ILE A 415 11.46 -4.91 -6.77
C ILE A 415 10.49 -5.22 -5.64
N LEU A 416 9.78 -4.20 -5.14
CA LEU A 416 8.63 -4.36 -4.25
C LEU A 416 7.37 -3.84 -4.93
N ARG A 417 6.35 -4.67 -5.03
CA ARG A 417 5.04 -4.31 -5.59
C ARG A 417 3.99 -4.24 -4.49
N LEU A 418 3.13 -3.22 -4.54
CA LEU A 418 2.07 -2.98 -3.57
C LEU A 418 0.73 -2.68 -4.23
N GLY A 419 -0.35 -3.15 -3.63
CA GLY A 419 -1.72 -2.90 -4.09
C GLY A 419 -2.27 -1.50 -3.82
N GLY A 420 -1.66 -0.77 -2.87
CA GLY A 420 -2.18 0.52 -2.40
C GLY A 420 -3.59 0.40 -1.84
N LYS A 421 -4.39 1.47 -1.99
CA LYS A 421 -5.81 1.45 -1.59
C LYS A 421 -6.69 0.76 -2.65
N ILE A 422 -6.25 0.70 -3.90
CA ILE A 422 -7.05 0.29 -5.06
C ILE A 422 -7.37 -1.21 -5.04
N THR A 423 -6.37 -2.09 -4.92
CA THR A 423 -6.60 -3.55 -5.03
C THR A 423 -7.45 -4.08 -3.87
N GLY A 424 -8.31 -5.08 -4.11
CA GLY A 424 -9.26 -5.59 -3.11
C GLY A 424 -10.65 -5.06 -3.38
N ASP A 425 -11.33 -4.55 -2.35
CA ASP A 425 -12.75 -4.16 -2.48
C ASP A 425 -12.95 -2.93 -3.39
N SER A 426 -12.12 -1.90 -3.33
CA SER A 426 -12.25 -0.72 -4.22
C SER A 426 -12.13 -1.08 -5.70
N GLN A 427 -11.21 -2.00 -6.06
CA GLN A 427 -11.10 -2.50 -7.43
C GLN A 427 -12.34 -3.30 -7.84
N ARG A 428 -12.93 -4.10 -6.92
CA ARG A 428 -14.14 -4.88 -7.19
C ARG A 428 -15.34 -3.97 -7.39
N GLU A 429 -15.50 -2.96 -6.56
CA GLU A 429 -16.54 -1.94 -6.69
C GLU A 429 -16.45 -1.22 -8.04
N LEU A 430 -15.28 -0.72 -8.43
CA LEU A 430 -15.07 -0.12 -9.75
C LEU A 430 -15.42 -1.09 -10.90
N SER A 431 -15.19 -2.39 -10.69
CA SER A 431 -15.55 -3.41 -11.68
C SER A 431 -17.07 -3.60 -11.79
N PHE A 432 -17.79 -3.52 -10.68
CA PHE A 432 -19.26 -3.56 -10.66
C PHE A 432 -19.89 -2.29 -11.26
N VAL A 433 -19.27 -1.13 -11.08
CA VAL A 433 -19.70 0.15 -11.68
C VAL A 433 -19.63 0.12 -13.22
N GLY A 434 -18.79 -0.73 -13.80
CA GLY A 434 -18.69 -0.94 -15.24
C GLY A 434 -17.61 -0.08 -15.90
N LYS A 435 -16.97 -0.65 -16.94
CA LYS A 435 -15.82 -0.04 -17.62
C LYS A 435 -16.19 1.26 -18.35
N GLU A 436 -17.41 1.33 -18.85
CA GLU A 436 -18.00 2.49 -19.50
C GLU A 436 -18.15 3.70 -18.57
N ASN A 437 -18.30 3.46 -17.26
CA ASN A 437 -18.47 4.50 -16.24
C ASN A 437 -17.17 4.84 -15.51
N ALA A 438 -16.12 4.02 -15.65
CA ALA A 438 -14.86 4.18 -14.92
C ALA A 438 -14.23 5.57 -15.06
N LYS A 439 -14.34 6.20 -16.23
CA LYS A 439 -13.80 7.56 -16.44
C LYS A 439 -14.44 8.58 -15.49
N ARG A 440 -15.78 8.55 -15.35
CA ARG A 440 -16.51 9.46 -14.46
C ARG A 440 -16.35 9.09 -12.99
N ALA A 441 -16.25 7.80 -12.67
CA ALA A 441 -15.95 7.34 -11.32
C ALA A 441 -14.58 7.83 -10.82
N ILE A 442 -13.58 7.93 -11.71
CA ILE A 442 -12.25 8.47 -11.38
C ILE A 442 -12.24 9.99 -11.31
N ALA A 443 -12.94 10.66 -12.24
CA ALA A 443 -13.02 12.11 -12.29
C ALA A 443 -14.34 12.53 -12.94
N GLU A 444 -15.23 13.12 -12.15
CA GLU A 444 -16.54 13.57 -12.64
C GLU A 444 -16.37 14.77 -13.59
N THR A 445 -17.10 14.76 -14.71
CA THR A 445 -16.97 15.78 -15.76
C THR A 445 -18.29 16.46 -16.11
N MET A 446 -19.39 16.08 -15.45
CA MET A 446 -20.70 16.68 -15.70
C MET A 446 -21.54 16.77 -14.42
N GLN A 447 -22.49 17.70 -14.44
CA GLN A 447 -23.52 17.78 -13.39
C GLN A 447 -24.40 16.52 -13.41
N TRP A 448 -24.91 16.11 -12.25
CA TRP A 448 -25.70 14.87 -12.11
C TRP A 448 -27.03 14.87 -12.90
N PHE A 449 -27.46 16.02 -13.42
CA PHE A 449 -28.59 16.16 -14.32
C PHE A 449 -28.38 17.35 -15.27
N ASP A 450 -29.18 17.41 -16.34
CA ASP A 450 -29.25 18.57 -17.23
C ASP A 450 -30.53 19.37 -16.92
N PRO A 451 -30.44 20.65 -16.51
CA PRO A 451 -31.62 21.46 -16.23
C PRO A 451 -32.49 21.74 -17.47
N LYS A 452 -31.98 21.53 -18.69
CA LYS A 452 -32.77 21.62 -19.93
C LYS A 452 -33.61 20.37 -20.20
N GLY A 453 -33.41 19.30 -19.43
CA GLY A 453 -34.04 18.00 -19.65
C GLY A 453 -33.33 17.17 -20.73
N LYS A 454 -33.70 15.88 -20.80
CA LYS A 454 -33.25 14.94 -21.82
C LYS A 454 -34.46 14.14 -22.32
N ASN A 455 -35.05 14.60 -23.42
CA ASN A 455 -36.12 13.91 -24.14
C ASN A 455 -35.66 13.60 -25.57
#